data_AF-A0AAV5UG90-F1
#
_entry.id   AF-A0AAV5UG90-F1
#
_cell.length_a   1.000
_cell.length_b   1.000
_cell.length_c   1.000
_cell.angle_alpha   90.00
_cell.angle_beta   90.00
_cell.angle_gamma   90.00
#
_symmetry.space_group_name_H-M   'P 1'
#
loop_
_entity.id
_entity.type
_entity.pdbx_description
1 polymer ?
#
loop_
_entity_poly.entity_id
_entity_poly.type
_entity_poly.pdbx_seq_one_letter_code
_entity_poly.pdbx_strand_id
1 'polypeptide(L)'
;SIEVRTQYKMPPDLNVKNLGLPTWSCDSQQGFTSIRKYAEYQAENFKRSLKEESSAKYGMAETALKRRKMMEENSKLKEIKFGTNIDLSDDVKFKAQLTELAKMPPFCRVIADSNLLSHLGHTILGMNTVQLYMKVPGNRTPVHTENNSLASVNINIGAGNCEWFGVPYEYWGVIDKKCREEIHSEARRSRVGRCWLRALGAEYGMVQQCGMERGTDDVFSDDDGNASI
;
A
#
# COMPACT_ATOMS: atom_id res chain seq x y z
N SER A 1 15.93 -10.69 2.25
CA SER A 1 15.52 -9.44 2.94
C SER A 1 14.42 -8.79 2.11
N ILE A 2 13.50 -8.05 2.71
CA ILE A 2 12.45 -7.27 1.99
C ILE A 2 12.59 -5.79 2.35
N GLU A 3 12.19 -4.92 1.42
CA GLU A 3 12.12 -3.47 1.64
C GLU A 3 10.87 -3.13 2.48
N VAL A 4 11.03 -2.20 3.42
CA VAL A 4 9.96 -1.68 4.25
C VAL A 4 9.93 -0.16 4.16
N ARG A 5 8.74 0.42 4.03
CA ARG A 5 8.50 1.85 4.18
C ARG A 5 7.81 2.15 5.50
N THR A 6 8.44 2.96 6.33
CA THR A 6 7.85 3.49 7.56
C THR A 6 7.09 4.77 7.25
N GLN A 7 5.81 4.79 7.60
CA GLN A 7 4.84 5.83 7.25
C GLN A 7 3.96 6.16 8.46
N TYR A 8 3.14 7.19 8.34
CA TYR A 8 2.15 7.56 9.35
C TYR A 8 0.73 7.24 8.89
N LYS A 9 -0.06 6.60 9.76
CA LYS A 9 -1.47 6.29 9.50
C LYS A 9 -2.29 7.58 9.51
N MET A 10 -2.96 7.86 8.39
CA MET A 10 -3.84 9.01 8.18
C MET A 10 -5.10 8.59 7.40
N PRO A 11 -6.20 9.35 7.46
CA PRO A 11 -7.37 9.17 6.58
C PRO A 11 -6.98 9.28 5.10
N PRO A 12 -7.58 8.49 4.19
CA PRO A 12 -7.15 8.35 2.80
C PRO A 12 -7.08 9.63 1.98
N ASP A 13 -7.99 10.55 2.25
CA ASP A 13 -8.13 11.86 1.62
C ASP A 13 -7.23 12.95 2.24
N LEU A 14 -6.47 12.62 3.29
CA LEU A 14 -5.68 13.57 4.06
C LEU A 14 -4.20 13.19 4.14
N ASN A 15 -3.33 14.17 3.93
CA ASN A 15 -1.90 14.06 4.16
C ASN A 15 -1.41 15.31 4.91
N VAL A 16 -0.87 15.13 6.12
CA VAL A 16 -0.49 16.22 7.03
C VAL A 16 0.92 16.04 7.59
N LYS A 17 1.55 17.15 7.96
CA LYS A 17 2.80 17.18 8.73
C LYS A 17 2.56 16.91 10.21
N ASN A 18 3.65 16.82 10.98
CA ASN A 18 3.64 16.70 12.46
C ASN A 18 2.84 17.80 13.20
N LEU A 19 2.55 18.94 12.55
CA LEU A 19 1.74 20.03 13.09
C LEU A 19 0.27 20.01 12.60
N GLY A 20 -0.15 18.97 11.89
CA GLY A 20 -1.52 18.85 11.33
C GLY A 20 -1.77 19.68 10.07
N LEU A 21 -0.76 20.40 9.56
CA LEU A 21 -0.88 21.18 8.33
C LEU A 21 -0.84 20.27 7.09
N PRO A 22 -1.75 20.44 6.12
CA PRO A 22 -1.74 19.69 4.87
C PRO A 22 -0.43 19.85 4.11
N THR A 23 0.03 18.78 3.46
CA THR A 23 1.26 18.80 2.67
C THR A 23 1.20 17.85 1.48
N TRP A 24 1.96 18.19 0.44
CA TRP A 24 2.18 17.34 -0.73
C TRP A 24 3.29 16.30 -0.50
N SER A 25 4.17 16.52 0.48
CA SER A 25 5.23 15.58 0.81
C SER A 25 4.67 14.37 1.55
N CYS A 26 4.94 13.16 1.04
CA CYS A 26 4.56 11.91 1.71
C CYS A 26 5.78 11.33 2.45
N ASP A 27 5.75 11.36 3.78
CA ASP A 27 6.81 10.78 4.60
C ASP A 27 6.80 9.25 4.50
N SER A 28 7.88 8.70 3.94
CA SER A 28 8.00 7.28 3.62
C SER A 28 9.46 6.80 3.73
N GLN A 29 9.89 6.53 4.95
CA GLN A 29 11.28 6.21 5.26
C GLN A 29 11.62 4.76 4.91
N GLN A 30 12.73 4.53 4.21
CA GLN A 30 13.16 3.20 3.81
C GLN A 30 13.87 2.45 4.95
N GLY A 31 13.58 1.16 5.07
CA GLY A 31 14.30 0.20 5.89
C GLY A 31 14.20 -1.21 5.29
N PHE A 32 14.75 -2.20 6.01
CA PHE A 32 14.75 -3.59 5.56
C PHE A 32 14.42 -4.55 6.70
N THR A 33 13.76 -5.67 6.38
CA THR A 33 13.45 -6.74 7.33
C THR A 33 13.37 -8.10 6.64
N SER A 34 13.04 -9.17 7.36
CA SER A 34 12.70 -10.46 6.74
C SER A 34 11.19 -10.58 6.54
N ILE A 35 10.77 -11.35 5.52
CA ILE A 35 9.35 -11.60 5.26
C ILE A 35 8.63 -12.17 6.49
N ARG A 36 9.31 -13.06 7.24
CA ARG A 36 8.81 -13.63 8.50
C ARG A 36 8.54 -12.56 9.56
N LYS A 37 9.51 -11.68 9.83
CA LYS A 37 9.35 -10.60 10.81
C LYS A 37 8.24 -9.62 10.40
N TYR A 38 8.09 -9.37 9.10
CA TYR A 38 6.99 -8.52 8.62
C TYR A 38 5.63 -9.21 8.76
N ALA A 39 5.53 -10.51 8.48
CA ALA A 39 4.30 -11.28 8.68
C ALA A 39 3.87 -11.30 10.16
N GLU A 40 4.82 -11.48 11.08
CA GLU A 40 4.58 -11.37 12.53
C GLU A 40 4.03 -9.99 12.89
N TYR A 41 4.68 -8.91 12.41
CA TYR A 41 4.19 -7.54 12.58
C TYR A 41 2.78 -7.31 12.01
N GLN A 42 2.48 -7.84 10.82
CA GLN A 42 1.18 -7.71 10.18
C GLN A 42 0.08 -8.38 11.02
N ALA A 43 0.34 -9.61 11.50
CA ALA A 43 -0.59 -10.36 12.34
C ALA A 43 -0.82 -9.68 13.71
N GLU A 44 0.23 -9.12 14.33
CA GLU A 44 0.10 -8.35 15.56
C GLU A 44 -0.74 -7.07 15.37
N ASN A 45 -0.55 -6.37 14.25
CA ASN A 45 -1.37 -5.19 13.92
C ASN A 45 -2.85 -5.53 13.76
N PHE A 46 -3.15 -6.66 13.10
CA PHE A 46 -4.51 -7.14 12.95
C PHE A 46 -5.13 -7.47 14.33
N LYS A 47 -4.43 -8.26 15.17
CA LYS A 47 -4.89 -8.60 16.53
C LYS A 47 -5.13 -7.36 17.39
N ARG A 48 -4.25 -6.36 17.31
CA ARG A 48 -4.41 -5.10 18.05
C ARG A 48 -5.65 -4.34 17.60
N SER A 49 -5.89 -4.27 16.29
CA SER A 49 -7.06 -3.56 15.73
C SER A 49 -8.37 -4.20 16.18
N LEU A 50 -8.44 -5.54 16.22
CA LEU A 50 -9.61 -6.27 16.75
C LEU A 50 -9.89 -5.98 18.23
N LYS A 51 -8.84 -5.84 19.05
CA LYS A 51 -8.98 -5.48 20.47
C LYS A 51 -9.48 -4.06 20.64
N GLU A 52 -8.94 -3.11 19.87
CA GLU A 52 -9.36 -1.70 19.86
C GLU A 52 -10.84 -1.55 19.44
N GLU A 53 -11.31 -2.33 18.46
CA GLU A 53 -12.73 -2.33 18.08
C GLU A 53 -13.64 -2.98 19.13
N SER A 54 -13.20 -4.06 19.76
CA SER A 54 -13.98 -4.77 20.77
C SER A 54 -14.17 -3.92 22.04
N SER A 55 -13.11 -3.26 22.50
CA SER A 55 -13.19 -2.33 23.63
C SER A 55 -14.06 -1.11 23.31
N ALA A 56 -14.04 -0.62 22.07
CA ALA A 56 -14.92 0.46 21.63
C ALA A 56 -16.42 0.06 21.61
N LYS A 57 -16.74 -1.21 21.29
CA LYS A 57 -18.12 -1.72 21.26
C LYS A 57 -18.70 -2.04 22.64
N TYR A 58 -17.87 -2.49 23.59
CA TYR A 58 -18.32 -2.87 24.94
C TYR A 58 -18.17 -1.75 26.00
N GLY A 59 -17.55 -0.61 25.66
CA GLY A 59 -17.15 0.44 26.59
C GLY A 59 -18.11 1.65 26.70
N MET A 60 -19.34 1.44 27.17
CA MET A 60 -20.17 2.52 27.73
C MET A 60 -20.00 2.59 29.26
N ALA A 61 -18.78 2.82 29.77
CA ALA A 61 -18.54 3.19 31.19
C ALA A 61 -17.07 3.57 31.50
N GLU A 62 -16.38 4.36 30.66
CA GLU A 62 -15.09 4.94 31.08
C GLU A 62 -15.05 6.47 30.94
N THR A 63 -14.67 7.11 32.05
CA THR A 63 -14.71 8.54 32.34
C THR A 63 -14.02 9.36 31.25
N ALA A 64 -14.59 10.54 30.95
CA ALA A 64 -14.11 11.49 29.92
C ALA A 64 -12.62 11.87 30.04
N LEU A 65 -11.98 11.58 31.18
CA LEU A 65 -10.55 11.75 31.43
C LEU A 65 -9.68 10.69 30.74
N LYS A 66 -10.12 9.42 30.65
CA LYS A 66 -9.41 8.37 29.89
C LYS A 66 -9.53 8.60 28.38
N ARG A 67 -10.71 9.04 27.90
CA ARG A 67 -10.89 9.49 26.52
C ARG A 67 -9.97 10.66 26.19
N ARG A 68 -9.86 11.65 27.09
CA ARG A 68 -8.92 12.77 26.93
C ARG A 68 -7.46 12.32 26.89
N LYS A 69 -7.01 11.46 27.81
CA LYS A 69 -5.64 10.89 27.77
C LYS A 69 -5.35 10.09 26.50
N MET A 70 -6.32 9.31 26.02
CA MET A 70 -6.19 8.53 24.80
C MET A 70 -6.21 9.42 23.54
N MET A 71 -6.95 10.54 23.55
CA MET A 71 -6.89 11.61 22.52
C MET A 71 -5.56 12.39 22.57
N GLU A 72 -5.03 12.63 23.76
CA GLU A 72 -3.80 13.37 24.02
C GLU A 72 -2.54 12.53 23.67
N GLU A 73 -2.58 11.21 23.88
CA GLU A 73 -1.61 10.25 23.33
C GLU A 73 -1.78 10.05 21.81
N ASN A 74 -2.99 10.18 21.26
CA ASN A 74 -3.28 10.24 19.82
C ASN A 74 -2.89 11.57 19.15
N SER A 75 -2.32 12.53 19.89
CA SER A 75 -1.78 13.76 19.28
C SER A 75 -0.60 13.49 18.34
N LYS A 76 0.01 12.30 18.42
CA LYS A 76 1.08 11.84 17.54
C LYS A 76 0.53 10.86 16.51
N LEU A 77 0.81 11.12 15.23
CA LEU A 77 0.45 10.22 14.14
C LEU A 77 1.01 8.81 14.39
N LYS A 78 0.16 7.78 14.24
CA LYS A 78 0.54 6.38 14.48
C LYS A 78 1.47 5.90 13.37
N GLU A 79 2.68 5.50 13.72
CA GLU A 79 3.63 4.91 12.78
C GLU A 79 3.18 3.51 12.33
N ILE A 80 3.29 3.26 11.03
CA ILE A 80 2.97 1.99 10.36
C ILE A 80 4.08 1.61 9.39
N LYS A 81 4.22 0.32 9.11
CA LYS A 81 5.24 -0.22 8.22
C LYS A 81 4.58 -0.87 7.01
N PHE A 82 5.10 -0.61 5.82
CA PHE A 82 4.61 -1.11 4.55
C PHE A 82 5.66 -2.04 3.94
N GLY A 83 5.36 -3.33 3.76
CA GLY A 83 6.22 -4.27 3.06
C GLY A 83 6.04 -4.10 1.56
N THR A 84 7.06 -3.56 0.89
CA THR A 84 6.96 -3.12 -0.51
C THR A 84 7.96 -3.87 -1.38
N ASN A 85 7.65 -3.96 -2.69
CA ASN A 85 8.58 -4.42 -3.72
C ASN A 85 9.16 -5.82 -3.43
N ILE A 86 8.36 -6.73 -2.87
CA ILE A 86 8.81 -8.09 -2.56
C ILE A 86 8.86 -8.86 -3.88
N ASP A 87 10.07 -9.16 -4.34
CA ASP A 87 10.27 -9.85 -5.60
C ASP A 87 9.86 -11.32 -5.54
N LEU A 88 9.04 -11.73 -6.53
CA LEU A 88 8.61 -13.10 -6.76
C LEU A 88 9.13 -13.66 -8.09
N SER A 89 10.29 -13.19 -8.59
CA SER A 89 10.84 -13.65 -9.87
C SER A 89 11.44 -15.06 -9.86
N ASP A 90 11.71 -15.63 -8.68
CA ASP A 90 12.24 -16.98 -8.52
C ASP A 90 11.16 -18.03 -8.84
N ASP A 91 11.25 -18.62 -10.03
CA ASP A 91 10.27 -19.54 -10.59
C ASP A 91 10.26 -20.92 -9.91
N VAL A 92 11.37 -21.32 -9.29
CA VAL A 92 11.46 -22.53 -8.48
C VAL A 92 10.74 -22.31 -7.15
N LYS A 93 11.03 -21.18 -6.49
CA LYS A 93 10.49 -20.87 -5.17
C LYS A 93 9.01 -20.51 -5.20
N PHE A 94 8.56 -19.82 -6.25
CA PHE A 94 7.18 -19.30 -6.37
C PHE A 94 6.39 -19.95 -7.50
N LYS A 95 6.79 -21.16 -7.92
CA LYS A 95 6.16 -21.92 -9.02
C LYS A 95 4.63 -21.96 -8.93
N ALA A 96 4.11 -22.30 -7.76
CA ALA A 96 2.67 -22.41 -7.53
C ALA A 96 1.95 -21.07 -7.77
N GLN A 97 2.48 -19.99 -7.21
CA GLN A 97 1.92 -18.64 -7.34
C GLN A 97 1.98 -18.16 -8.80
N LEU A 98 3.10 -18.35 -9.49
CA LEU A 98 3.26 -17.95 -10.88
C LEU A 98 2.37 -18.77 -11.83
N THR A 99 2.13 -20.06 -11.52
CA THR A 99 1.21 -20.92 -12.27
C THR A 99 -0.24 -20.42 -12.15
N GLU A 100 -0.67 -19.97 -10.97
CA GLU A 100 -1.99 -19.38 -10.79
C GLU A 100 -2.17 -18.09 -11.62
N LEU A 101 -1.15 -17.22 -11.64
CA LEU A 101 -1.18 -15.99 -12.44
C LEU A 101 -1.20 -16.26 -13.96
N ALA A 102 -0.68 -17.40 -14.42
CA ALA A 102 -0.74 -17.80 -15.83
C ALA A 102 -2.17 -18.11 -16.32
N LYS A 103 -3.13 -18.33 -15.40
CA LYS A 103 -4.55 -18.56 -15.74
C LYS A 103 -5.28 -17.28 -16.18
N MET A 104 -4.71 -16.11 -15.90
CA MET A 104 -5.26 -14.81 -16.29
C MET A 104 -5.44 -14.69 -17.82
N PRO A 105 -6.30 -13.79 -18.31
CA PRO A 105 -6.36 -13.45 -19.73
C PRO A 105 -4.99 -12.98 -20.26
N PRO A 106 -4.63 -13.25 -21.53
CA PRO A 106 -3.30 -12.94 -22.08
C PRO A 106 -2.83 -11.49 -21.85
N PHE A 107 -3.74 -10.51 -21.98
CA PHE A 107 -3.40 -9.09 -21.80
C PHE A 107 -3.07 -8.70 -20.34
N CYS A 108 -3.31 -9.57 -19.37
CA CYS A 108 -2.93 -9.38 -17.96
C CYS A 108 -1.82 -10.31 -17.48
N ARG A 109 -1.31 -11.21 -18.33
CA ARG A 109 -0.24 -12.14 -17.94
C ARG A 109 1.11 -11.43 -17.89
N VAL A 110 1.95 -11.87 -16.97
CA VAL A 110 3.35 -11.43 -16.85
C VAL A 110 4.11 -11.73 -18.15
N ILE A 111 3.90 -12.92 -18.72
CA ILE A 111 4.49 -13.35 -19.99
C ILE A 111 3.36 -13.66 -20.98
N ALA A 112 3.35 -12.95 -22.11
CA ALA A 112 2.42 -13.17 -23.22
C ALA A 112 2.99 -12.56 -24.51
N ASP A 113 2.66 -13.16 -25.66
CA ASP A 113 3.09 -12.66 -26.97
C ASP A 113 2.60 -11.23 -27.24
N SER A 114 1.44 -10.87 -26.70
CA SER A 114 0.84 -9.53 -26.78
C SER A 114 1.47 -8.50 -25.83
N ASN A 115 2.37 -8.91 -24.93
CA ASN A 115 3.00 -8.03 -23.95
C ASN A 115 4.40 -7.60 -24.42
N LEU A 116 4.61 -6.31 -24.70
CA LEU A 116 5.89 -5.74 -25.12
C LEU A 116 7.05 -6.15 -24.19
N LEU A 117 6.79 -6.21 -22.88
CA LEU A 117 7.80 -6.54 -21.87
C LEU A 117 8.32 -7.98 -21.96
N SER A 118 7.59 -8.88 -22.62
CA SER A 118 8.01 -10.27 -22.86
C SER A 118 9.10 -10.37 -23.94
N HIS A 119 9.27 -9.33 -24.77
CA HIS A 119 10.20 -9.31 -25.91
C HIS A 119 11.54 -8.62 -25.60
N LEU A 120 11.76 -8.15 -24.37
CA LEU A 120 12.97 -7.43 -23.98
C LEU A 120 14.23 -8.31 -23.90
N GLY A 121 14.06 -9.64 -23.83
CA GLY A 121 15.17 -10.59 -23.72
C GLY A 121 15.93 -10.57 -22.39
N HIS A 122 15.48 -9.78 -21.41
CA HIS A 122 16.06 -9.73 -20.07
C HIS A 122 15.01 -9.36 -19.01
N THR A 123 15.34 -9.62 -17.75
CA THR A 123 14.47 -9.38 -16.60
C THR A 123 14.53 -7.92 -16.13
N ILE A 124 13.36 -7.32 -15.91
CA ILE A 124 13.18 -6.04 -15.24
C ILE A 124 12.24 -6.27 -14.05
N LEU A 125 12.83 -6.28 -12.85
CA LEU A 125 12.12 -6.61 -11.62
C LEU A 125 10.92 -5.68 -11.39
N GLY A 126 9.75 -6.28 -11.15
CA GLY A 126 8.50 -5.55 -10.93
C GLY A 126 7.80 -5.02 -12.18
N MET A 127 8.39 -5.21 -13.36
CA MET A 127 7.74 -4.88 -14.63
C MET A 127 7.39 -6.16 -15.39
N ASN A 128 8.38 -7.01 -15.67
CA ASN A 128 8.17 -8.33 -16.26
C ASN A 128 8.38 -9.47 -15.26
N THR A 129 8.43 -9.14 -13.97
CA THR A 129 8.32 -10.08 -12.85
C THR A 129 7.28 -9.58 -11.87
N VAL A 130 6.75 -10.50 -11.05
CA VAL A 130 5.71 -10.18 -10.09
C VAL A 130 6.32 -9.54 -8.84
N GLN A 131 5.70 -8.46 -8.36
CA GLN A 131 5.97 -7.89 -7.04
C GLN A 131 4.78 -8.12 -6.10
N LEU A 132 5.10 -8.54 -4.87
CA LEU A 132 4.15 -8.64 -3.78
C LEU A 132 4.28 -7.44 -2.83
N TYR A 133 3.12 -6.99 -2.35
CA TYR A 133 3.00 -5.93 -1.35
C TYR A 133 2.28 -6.49 -0.12
N MET A 134 2.88 -6.36 1.05
CA MET A 134 2.27 -6.74 2.32
C MET A 134 1.86 -5.48 3.08
N LYS A 135 0.58 -5.37 3.43
CA LYS A 135 -0.02 -4.11 3.89
C LYS A 135 -0.72 -4.25 5.25
N VAL A 136 -0.72 -3.16 5.99
CA VAL A 136 -1.60 -2.86 7.12
C VAL A 136 -2.44 -1.62 6.78
N PRO A 137 -3.57 -1.39 7.48
CA PRO A 137 -4.43 -0.25 7.19
C PRO A 137 -3.69 1.09 7.32
N GLY A 138 -3.81 1.92 6.29
CA GLY A 138 -3.13 3.21 6.16
C GLY A 138 -1.85 3.19 5.34
N ASN A 139 -1.33 2.02 4.93
CA ASN A 139 -0.16 1.99 4.04
C ASN A 139 -0.49 2.64 2.70
N ARG A 140 0.45 3.45 2.21
CA ARG A 140 0.33 4.22 0.98
C ARG A 140 1.43 3.88 0.00
N THR A 141 1.06 3.63 -1.25
CA THR A 141 1.96 3.90 -2.38
C THR A 141 1.72 5.34 -2.81
N PRO A 142 2.72 6.23 -2.76
CA PRO A 142 2.53 7.63 -3.13
C PRO A 142 2.33 7.76 -4.64
N VAL A 143 1.96 8.98 -5.03
CA VAL A 143 1.64 9.35 -6.40
C VAL A 143 2.83 9.06 -7.36
N HIS A 144 2.67 8.19 -8.36
CA HIS A 144 3.69 7.86 -9.39
C HIS A 144 3.13 7.30 -10.71
N THR A 145 3.71 7.66 -11.87
CA THR A 145 3.50 6.87 -13.10
C THR A 145 4.28 5.60 -12.99
N GLU A 146 3.76 4.59 -13.65
CA GLU A 146 4.54 3.43 -14.03
C GLU A 146 5.71 3.82 -14.94
N ASN A 147 6.80 3.05 -14.84
CA ASN A 147 8.00 3.31 -15.61
C ASN A 147 7.69 3.27 -17.12
N ASN A 148 8.15 4.29 -17.84
CA ASN A 148 7.86 4.49 -19.28
C ASN A 148 6.36 4.53 -19.63
N SER A 149 5.50 4.88 -18.67
CA SER A 149 4.05 4.97 -18.85
C SER A 149 3.40 3.68 -19.36
N LEU A 150 3.97 2.53 -19.00
CA LEU A 150 3.39 1.22 -19.30
C LEU A 150 2.17 0.94 -18.42
N ALA A 151 1.29 0.07 -18.91
CA ALA A 151 0.15 -0.38 -18.13
C ALA A 151 0.61 -1.23 -16.93
N SER A 152 -0.16 -1.17 -15.84
CA SER A 152 0.07 -1.95 -14.62
C SER A 152 -1.16 -2.79 -14.30
N VAL A 153 -0.93 -3.99 -13.77
CA VAL A 153 -1.97 -4.92 -13.33
C VAL A 153 -1.77 -5.13 -11.83
N ASN A 154 -2.78 -4.78 -11.04
CA ASN A 154 -2.76 -4.97 -9.59
C ASN A 154 -3.89 -5.89 -9.15
N ILE A 155 -3.56 -6.91 -8.36
CA ILE A 155 -4.54 -7.84 -7.78
C ILE A 155 -4.51 -7.68 -6.26
N ASN A 156 -5.65 -7.31 -5.66
CA ASN A 156 -5.78 -7.33 -4.22
C ASN A 156 -6.04 -8.75 -3.73
N ILE A 157 -5.09 -9.32 -2.98
CA ILE A 157 -5.22 -10.66 -2.38
C ILE A 157 -6.21 -10.66 -1.20
N GLY A 158 -6.45 -9.51 -0.56
CA GLY A 158 -7.31 -9.39 0.60
C GLY A 158 -6.65 -9.77 1.93
N ALA A 159 -7.41 -9.89 3.03
CA ALA A 159 -8.86 -9.69 3.14
C ALA A 159 -9.30 -8.22 3.23
N GLY A 160 -8.37 -7.27 3.38
CA GLY A 160 -8.69 -5.84 3.43
C GLY A 160 -8.92 -5.22 2.05
N ASN A 161 -9.51 -4.02 2.04
CA ASN A 161 -9.76 -3.26 0.82
C ASN A 161 -8.58 -2.34 0.49
N CYS A 162 -8.45 -1.99 -0.79
CA CYS A 162 -7.56 -0.94 -1.23
C CYS A 162 -8.36 0.14 -1.92
N GLU A 163 -8.18 1.38 -1.48
CA GLU A 163 -8.72 2.57 -2.09
C GLU A 163 -7.71 3.13 -3.09
N TRP A 164 -8.19 3.54 -4.26
CA TRP A 164 -7.36 4.00 -5.38
C TRP A 164 -7.79 5.39 -5.83
N PHE A 165 -6.82 6.28 -5.99
CA PHE A 165 -6.99 7.60 -6.57
C PHE A 165 -6.26 7.64 -7.90
N GLY A 166 -6.92 7.99 -9.00
CA GLY A 166 -6.30 8.10 -10.32
C GLY A 166 -6.60 9.43 -10.99
N VAL A 167 -5.65 9.92 -11.78
CA VAL A 167 -5.79 11.15 -12.59
C VAL A 167 -5.52 10.78 -14.05
N PRO A 168 -6.34 11.22 -15.02
CA PRO A 168 -6.09 10.96 -16.43
C PRO A 168 -4.73 11.52 -16.90
N TYR A 169 -4.11 10.84 -17.86
CA TYR A 169 -2.78 11.18 -18.37
C TYR A 169 -2.71 12.57 -19.03
N GLU A 170 -3.82 13.18 -19.40
CA GLU A 170 -3.84 14.53 -19.99
C GLU A 170 -3.52 15.61 -18.95
N TYR A 171 -3.83 15.35 -17.68
CA TYR A 171 -3.62 16.29 -16.57
C TYR A 171 -2.23 16.21 -15.96
N TRP A 172 -1.33 15.52 -16.66
CA TRP A 172 -0.04 15.16 -16.12
C TRP A 172 0.77 16.41 -15.77
N GLY A 173 1.07 17.26 -16.76
CA GLY A 173 1.86 18.46 -16.53
C GLY A 173 1.31 19.38 -15.44
N VAL A 174 -0.01 19.33 -15.17
CA VAL A 174 -0.65 20.09 -14.09
C VAL A 174 -0.26 19.55 -12.71
N ILE A 175 -0.37 18.25 -12.48
CA ILE A 175 -0.02 17.63 -11.19
C ILE A 175 1.48 17.76 -10.92
N ASP A 176 2.32 17.55 -11.93
CA ASP A 176 3.78 17.65 -11.80
C ASP A 176 4.24 19.09 -11.53
N LYS A 177 3.67 20.09 -12.21
CA LYS A 177 3.87 21.50 -11.87
C LYS A 177 3.53 21.77 -10.40
N LYS A 178 2.40 21.26 -9.92
CA LYS A 178 1.96 21.45 -8.54
C LYS A 178 2.90 20.78 -7.53
N CYS A 179 3.33 19.54 -7.80
CA CYS A 179 4.34 18.84 -7.00
C CYS A 179 5.63 19.66 -6.88
N ARG A 180 6.14 20.20 -8.00
CA ARG A 180 7.34 21.05 -7.97
C ARG A 180 7.13 22.30 -7.12
N GLU A 181 6.03 23.03 -7.31
CA GLU A 181 5.76 24.25 -6.55
C GLU A 181 5.70 24.00 -5.04
N GLU A 182 4.95 22.99 -4.63
CA GLU A 182 4.69 22.69 -3.22
C GLU A 182 5.93 22.07 -2.56
N ILE A 183 6.52 21.02 -3.15
CA ILE A 183 7.67 20.32 -2.57
C ILE A 183 8.92 21.21 -2.56
N HIS A 184 9.19 21.98 -3.63
CA HIS A 184 10.34 22.90 -3.62
C HIS A 184 10.13 24.07 -2.65
N SER A 185 8.90 24.57 -2.49
CA SER A 185 8.62 25.63 -1.50
C SER A 185 8.88 25.13 -0.08
N GLU A 186 8.53 23.88 0.21
CA GLU A 186 8.77 23.25 1.50
C GLU A 186 10.26 23.02 1.76
N ALA A 187 11.00 22.50 0.78
CA ALA A 187 12.45 22.30 0.88
C ALA A 187 13.23 23.61 1.02
N ARG A 188 12.70 24.74 0.53
CA ARG A 188 13.30 26.07 0.75
C ARG A 188 12.99 26.63 2.15
N ARG A 189 11.83 26.29 2.74
CA ARG A 189 11.43 26.73 4.08
C ARG A 189 12.14 25.95 5.19
N SER A 190 12.46 24.67 4.98
CA SER A 190 13.33 23.93 5.88
C SER A 190 14.80 24.27 5.56
N ARG A 191 15.53 24.91 6.48
CA ARG A 191 17.00 25.07 6.38
C ARG A 191 17.75 23.74 6.61
N VAL A 192 17.15 22.62 6.22
CA VAL A 192 17.72 21.27 6.31
C VAL A 192 17.97 20.83 4.87
N GLY A 193 19.24 20.57 4.58
CA GLY A 193 19.79 20.43 3.23
C GLY A 193 19.01 19.50 2.30
N ARG A 194 19.15 19.79 1.01
CA ARG A 194 18.77 19.00 -0.16
C ARG A 194 18.88 17.50 0.12
N CYS A 195 17.79 16.88 0.53
CA CYS A 195 17.67 15.45 0.64
C CYS A 195 16.33 15.09 0.00
N TRP A 196 16.37 14.17 -0.97
CA TRP A 196 15.22 13.56 -1.64
C TRP A 196 14.62 14.32 -2.83
N LEU A 197 15.26 14.15 -3.98
CA LEU A 197 14.67 14.35 -5.32
C LEU A 197 15.05 13.20 -6.28
N ARG A 198 15.47 12.05 -5.74
CA ARG A 198 16.03 10.93 -6.55
C ARG A 198 15.62 9.54 -6.08
N ALA A 199 14.50 9.42 -5.37
CA ALA A 199 13.93 8.12 -5.07
C ALA A 199 12.52 8.09 -5.65
N LEU A 200 12.39 7.32 -6.74
CA LEU A 200 11.17 7.08 -7.53
C LEU A 200 10.90 8.20 -8.55
N GLY A 201 11.34 7.98 -9.78
CA GLY A 201 10.99 8.81 -10.96
C GLY A 201 9.50 8.65 -11.27
N ALA A 202 8.69 9.41 -10.55
CA ALA A 202 7.26 9.21 -10.42
C ALA A 202 6.53 10.47 -10.86
N GLU A 203 6.00 10.47 -12.07
CA GLU A 203 5.19 11.55 -12.65
C GLU A 203 3.75 10.99 -12.80
N TYR A 204 2.70 11.40 -12.06
CA TYR A 204 1.25 10.92 -12.02
C TYR A 204 0.86 9.67 -11.29
N GLY A 205 0.06 9.82 -10.25
CA GLY A 205 -0.12 8.73 -9.33
C GLY A 205 -1.46 8.14 -9.17
N MET A 206 -1.36 6.82 -9.09
CA MET A 206 -2.16 6.03 -8.19
C MET A 206 -1.68 6.25 -6.76
N VAL A 207 -2.50 6.89 -5.93
CA VAL A 207 -2.37 6.73 -4.48
C VAL A 207 -3.21 5.51 -4.13
N GLN A 208 -2.57 4.50 -3.56
CA GLN A 208 -3.28 3.33 -3.06
C GLN A 208 -3.20 3.34 -1.55
N GLN A 209 -4.35 3.43 -0.86
CA GLN A 209 -4.41 3.28 0.59
C GLN A 209 -5.13 1.98 0.97
N CYS A 210 -4.52 1.20 1.87
CA CYS A 210 -5.18 0.02 2.43
C CYS A 210 -6.20 0.44 3.51
N GLY A 211 -7.45 0.04 3.34
CA GLY A 211 -8.54 0.17 4.32
C GLY A 211 -8.82 -1.16 5.02
N MET A 212 -9.50 -1.09 6.16
CA MET A 212 -10.03 -2.28 6.84
C MET A 212 -11.54 -2.16 6.83
N GLU A 213 -12.19 -2.96 5.99
CA GLU A 213 -13.62 -3.18 6.05
C GLU A 213 -13.87 -4.67 6.28
N ARG A 214 -14.92 -4.99 7.03
CA ARG A 214 -15.40 -6.36 7.13
C ARG A 214 -15.91 -6.75 5.76
N GLY A 215 -15.37 -7.81 5.17
CA GLY A 215 -16.07 -8.51 4.09
C GLY A 215 -17.47 -8.82 4.59
N THR A 216 -18.48 -8.49 3.80
CA THR A 216 -19.81 -9.07 3.98
C THR A 216 -19.62 -10.58 3.87
N ASP A 217 -19.99 -11.31 4.93
CA ASP A 217 -20.10 -12.76 4.88
C ASP A 217 -21.22 -13.08 3.89
N ASP A 218 -20.90 -13.16 2.60
CA ASP A 218 -21.73 -13.87 1.64
C ASP A 218 -21.62 -15.35 1.98
N VAL A 219 -22.54 -15.76 2.85
CA VAL A 219 -22.87 -17.15 3.13
C VAL A 219 -23.26 -17.79 1.80
N PHE A 220 -22.29 -18.44 1.15
CA PHE A 220 -22.61 -19.54 0.24
C PHE A 220 -23.33 -20.60 1.09
N SER A 221 -24.64 -20.59 0.97
CA SER A 221 -25.51 -21.66 1.43
C SER A 221 -25.31 -22.79 0.42
N ASP A 222 -24.40 -23.70 0.74
CA ASP A 222 -24.36 -25.01 0.07
C ASP A 222 -25.57 -25.81 0.59
N ASP A 223 -26.69 -25.61 -0.10
CA ASP A 223 -27.78 -26.56 -0.14
C ASP A 223 -27.32 -27.68 -1.10
N ASP A 224 -26.84 -28.79 -0.53
CA ASP A 224 -27.03 -30.11 -1.11
C ASP A 224 -26.61 -31.16 -0.08
N GLY A 225 -27.61 -31.62 0.66
CA GLY A 225 -27.50 -32.87 1.38
C GLY A 225 -27.34 -34.02 0.38
N ASN A 226 -26.25 -34.77 0.48
CA ASN A 226 -26.37 -36.22 0.57
C ASN A 226 -25.18 -36.89 1.25
N ALA A 227 -25.52 -37.92 2.00
CA ALA A 227 -24.70 -38.71 2.89
C ALA A 227 -23.56 -39.47 2.18
N SER A 228 -22.49 -39.82 2.92
CA SER A 228 -22.30 -41.18 3.48
C SER A 228 -20.90 -41.38 4.06
N ILE A 229 -20.86 -41.75 5.35
CA ILE A 229 -19.78 -42.39 6.16
C ILE A 229 -18.41 -41.71 6.22
#